data_AF-A0A146K524-F1
#
_entry.id   AF-A0A146K524-F1
#
_cell.length_a   1.000
_cell.length_b   1.000
_cell.length_c   1.000
_cell.angle_alpha   90.00
_cell.angle_beta   90.00
_cell.angle_gamma   90.00
#
_symmetry.space_group_name_H-M   'P 1'
#
loop_
_entity.id
_entity.type
_entity.pdbx_description
1 polymer ?
#
loop_
_entity_poly.entity_id
_entity_poly.type
_entity_poly.pdbx_seq_one_letter_code
_entity_poly.pdbx_strand_id
1 'polypeptide(L)'
;AEIDLSQVITLESEAFNACLGLVSLDLGQIEVLPKRCFGSCYGLRQIIGQKIKQIDSECFLGCRNVTLVTQNMEDLDSKEFEIRKQQKRFQEVLVETFRERKLLRLSLDKVNQRAKTVLEIRKCIHKMRLK
;
A
#
# COMPACT_ATOMS: atom_id res chain seq x y z
N ALA A 1 19.71 6.33 -2.70
CA ALA A 1 19.47 6.96 -1.39
C ALA A 1 17.99 6.83 -1.08
N GLU A 2 17.65 6.42 0.13
CA GLU A 2 16.26 6.40 0.61
C GLU A 2 15.94 7.78 1.19
N ILE A 3 14.77 8.32 0.88
CA ILE A 3 14.34 9.64 1.38
C ILE A 3 13.54 9.40 2.67
N ASP A 4 14.05 9.89 3.80
CA ASP A 4 13.35 9.86 5.09
C ASP A 4 12.63 11.19 5.33
N LEU A 5 11.29 11.11 5.48
CA LEU A 5 10.42 12.25 5.77
C LEU A 5 9.70 12.12 7.11
N SER A 6 10.19 11.25 8.01
CA SER A 6 9.53 10.96 9.30
C SER A 6 9.34 12.17 10.20
N GLN A 7 10.17 13.21 10.05
CA GLN A 7 10.10 14.46 10.82
C GLN A 7 9.44 15.62 10.04
N VAL A 8 9.05 15.41 8.79
CA VAL A 8 8.45 16.46 7.95
C VAL A 8 6.96 16.55 8.24
N ILE A 9 6.49 17.75 8.58
CA ILE A 9 5.10 18.01 8.97
C ILE A 9 4.30 18.61 7.79
N THR A 10 4.96 19.39 6.94
CA THR A 10 4.33 20.15 5.86
C THR A 10 5.08 19.96 4.56
N LEU A 11 4.35 19.85 3.45
CA LEU A 11 4.89 19.97 2.09
C LEU A 11 4.46 21.29 1.49
N GLU A 12 5.28 21.81 0.59
CA GLU A 12 4.96 22.96 -0.24
C GLU A 12 4.51 22.52 -1.64
N SER A 13 3.89 23.47 -2.35
CA SER A 13 3.52 23.29 -3.75
C SER A 13 4.72 22.86 -4.58
N GLU A 14 4.53 21.88 -5.45
CA GLU A 14 5.58 21.37 -6.36
C GLU A 14 6.84 20.79 -5.68
N ALA A 15 6.84 20.52 -4.36
CA ALA A 15 8.02 20.06 -3.63
C ALA A 15 8.73 18.83 -4.23
N PHE A 16 7.97 17.90 -4.84
CA PHE A 16 8.50 16.73 -5.54
C PHE A 16 8.12 16.71 -7.03
N ASN A 17 7.80 17.86 -7.62
CA ASN A 17 7.41 17.93 -9.04
C ASN A 17 8.53 17.36 -9.94
N ALA A 18 8.14 16.58 -10.94
CA ALA A 18 9.01 15.91 -11.91
C ALA A 18 10.11 15.00 -11.31
N CYS A 19 9.92 14.47 -10.09
CA CYS A 19 10.83 13.49 -9.51
C CYS A 19 10.67 12.11 -10.19
N LEU A 20 11.31 11.93 -11.35
CA LEU A 20 11.12 10.76 -12.21
C LEU A 20 11.56 9.43 -11.59
N GLY A 21 12.54 9.47 -10.69
CA GLY A 21 13.07 8.30 -9.97
C GLY A 21 12.31 7.94 -8.70
N LEU A 22 11.34 8.77 -8.26
CA LEU A 22 10.57 8.51 -7.05
C LEU A 22 9.56 7.40 -7.31
N VAL A 23 9.70 6.26 -6.63
CA VAL A 23 8.81 5.09 -6.79
C VAL A 23 7.75 5.03 -5.70
N SER A 24 8.16 5.26 -4.45
CA SER A 24 7.25 5.35 -3.32
C SER A 24 7.77 6.25 -2.23
N LEU A 25 6.86 6.72 -1.38
CA LEU A 25 7.18 7.63 -0.29
C LEU A 25 6.29 7.38 0.92
N ASP A 26 6.85 7.54 2.12
CA ASP A 26 6.11 7.55 3.38
C ASP A 26 6.00 9.00 3.89
N LEU A 27 4.77 9.44 4.08
CA LEU A 27 4.36 10.78 4.50
C LEU A 27 3.63 10.71 5.86
N GLY A 28 4.17 9.93 6.80
CA GLY A 28 3.49 9.56 8.04
C GLY A 28 2.92 10.70 8.88
N GLN A 29 3.55 11.89 8.91
CA GLN A 29 3.08 13.04 9.69
C GLN A 29 2.27 14.06 8.89
N ILE A 30 2.21 13.92 7.56
CA ILE A 30 1.69 14.97 6.69
C ILE A 30 0.17 14.87 6.57
N GLU A 31 -0.50 16.01 6.73
CA GLU A 31 -1.96 16.10 6.70
C GLU A 31 -2.53 16.62 5.38
N VAL A 32 -1.76 17.42 4.64
CA VAL A 32 -2.21 18.09 3.41
C VAL A 32 -1.22 17.82 2.30
N LEU A 33 -1.72 17.37 1.15
CA LEU A 33 -0.96 17.29 -0.09
C LEU A 33 -1.30 18.51 -0.97
N PRO A 34 -0.37 19.48 -1.11
CA PRO A 34 -0.64 20.74 -1.82
C PRO A 34 -0.60 20.57 -3.34
N LYS A 35 -0.93 21.66 -4.05
CA LYS A 35 -0.96 21.74 -5.51
C LYS A 35 0.32 21.20 -6.13
N ARG A 36 0.15 20.25 -7.08
CA ARG A 36 1.22 19.63 -7.87
C ARG A 36 2.40 19.10 -7.05
N CYS A 37 2.20 18.77 -5.77
CA CYS A 37 3.28 18.30 -4.91
C CYS A 37 4.04 17.11 -5.53
N PHE A 38 3.33 16.21 -6.23
CA PHE A 38 3.88 15.08 -6.97
C PHE A 38 3.59 15.18 -8.48
N GLY A 39 3.50 16.40 -9.02
CA GLY A 39 3.24 16.61 -10.45
C GLY A 39 4.29 15.89 -11.31
N SER A 40 3.86 15.29 -12.43
CA SER A 40 4.74 14.63 -13.41
C SER A 40 5.70 13.56 -12.85
N CYS A 41 5.42 12.96 -11.69
CA CYS A 41 6.20 11.87 -11.13
C CYS A 41 5.85 10.53 -11.81
N TYR A 42 6.36 10.29 -13.02
CA TYR A 42 6.01 9.11 -13.83
C TYR A 42 6.41 7.76 -13.20
N GLY A 43 7.42 7.76 -12.32
CA GLY A 43 7.89 6.59 -11.58
C GLY A 43 7.07 6.29 -10.33
N LEU A 44 6.29 7.27 -9.83
CA LEU A 44 5.59 7.14 -8.57
C LEU A 44 4.46 6.13 -8.70
N ARG A 45 4.39 5.23 -7.73
CA ARG A 45 3.39 4.17 -7.67
C ARG A 45 2.67 4.11 -6.34
N GLN A 46 3.32 4.49 -5.24
CA GLN A 46 2.71 4.37 -3.92
C GLN A 46 3.09 5.51 -2.99
N ILE A 47 2.10 6.10 -2.32
CA ILE A 47 2.29 6.97 -1.17
C ILE A 47 1.63 6.33 0.04
N ILE A 48 2.33 6.35 1.17
CA ILE A 48 1.78 5.94 2.46
C ILE A 48 1.60 7.20 3.29
N GLY A 49 0.37 7.48 3.74
CA GLY A 49 0.11 8.70 4.48
C GLY A 49 -1.14 8.58 5.32
N GLN A 50 -0.96 8.04 6.53
CA GLN A 50 -2.09 7.72 7.42
C GLN A 50 -2.77 8.95 8.01
N LYS A 51 -2.11 10.12 8.01
CA LYS A 51 -2.66 11.37 8.54
C LYS A 51 -3.21 12.31 7.47
N ILE A 52 -3.14 11.92 6.20
CA ILE A 52 -3.60 12.76 5.09
C ILE A 52 -5.12 12.96 5.22
N LYS A 53 -5.53 14.23 5.22
CA LYS A 53 -6.91 14.72 5.33
C LYS A 53 -7.35 15.51 4.10
N GLN A 54 -6.41 16.09 3.36
CA GLN A 54 -6.70 16.88 2.18
C GLN A 54 -5.68 16.63 1.08
N ILE A 55 -6.18 16.58 -0.16
CA ILE A 55 -5.37 16.39 -1.38
C ILE A 55 -5.86 17.43 -2.38
N ASP A 56 -4.94 18.25 -2.87
CA ASP A 56 -5.23 19.15 -3.98
C ASP A 56 -5.53 18.35 -5.26
N SER A 57 -6.48 18.83 -6.07
CA SER A 57 -6.92 18.13 -7.28
C SER A 57 -5.83 17.98 -8.35
N GLU A 58 -4.79 18.81 -8.32
CA GLU A 58 -3.64 18.72 -9.24
C GLU A 58 -2.41 18.04 -8.60
N CYS A 59 -2.52 17.52 -7.37
CA CYS A 59 -1.39 16.95 -6.63
C CYS A 59 -0.64 15.86 -7.43
N PHE A 60 -1.38 15.03 -8.16
CA PHE A 60 -0.88 13.90 -8.94
C PHE A 60 -0.97 14.12 -10.46
N LEU A 61 -1.12 15.38 -10.90
CA LEU A 61 -1.26 15.71 -12.31
C LEU A 61 -0.09 15.14 -13.13
N GLY A 62 -0.39 14.31 -14.13
CA GLY A 62 0.61 13.66 -14.98
C GLY A 62 1.30 12.43 -14.37
N CYS A 63 0.87 11.94 -13.20
CA CYS A 63 1.32 10.65 -12.66
C CYS A 63 0.68 9.45 -13.39
N ARG A 64 1.29 8.27 -13.25
CA ARG A 64 0.75 7.00 -13.77
C ARG A 64 0.01 6.22 -12.68
N ASN A 65 -1.20 6.67 -12.35
CA ASN A 65 -2.13 6.04 -11.40
C ASN A 65 -1.49 5.63 -10.05
N VAL A 66 -1.38 6.60 -9.13
CA VAL A 66 -0.71 6.41 -7.83
C VAL A 66 -1.63 5.68 -6.86
N THR A 67 -1.13 4.68 -6.14
CA THR A 67 -1.84 4.11 -5.00
C THR A 67 -1.56 4.95 -3.74
N LEU A 68 -2.58 5.62 -3.21
CA LEU A 68 -2.52 6.26 -1.89
C LEU A 68 -2.99 5.28 -0.81
N VAL A 69 -2.13 4.99 0.15
CA VAL A 69 -2.44 4.12 1.28
C VAL A 69 -2.79 4.97 2.50
N THR A 70 -4.08 5.04 2.83
CA THR A 70 -4.58 5.79 3.99
C THR A 70 -5.83 5.15 4.60
N GLN A 71 -5.93 5.19 5.92
CA GLN A 71 -7.11 4.74 6.65
C GLN A 71 -8.21 5.81 6.73
N ASN A 72 -7.85 7.10 6.63
CA ASN A 72 -8.73 8.22 6.99
C ASN A 72 -9.62 8.75 5.86
N MET A 73 -9.38 8.31 4.62
CA MET A 73 -10.15 8.73 3.45
C MET A 73 -10.93 7.57 2.84
N GLU A 74 -12.08 7.89 2.28
CA GLU A 74 -12.84 7.01 1.39
C GLU A 74 -12.41 7.23 -0.06
N ASP A 75 -12.81 6.31 -0.93
CA ASP A 75 -12.45 6.35 -2.34
C ASP A 75 -12.99 7.63 -3.00
N LEU A 76 -12.07 8.47 -3.47
CA LEU A 76 -12.41 9.60 -4.34
C LEU A 76 -12.40 9.10 -5.78
N ASP A 77 -13.39 9.51 -6.57
CA ASP A 77 -13.40 9.26 -8.01
C ASP A 77 -12.33 10.15 -8.68
N SER A 78 -11.10 9.65 -8.72
CA SER A 78 -9.96 10.28 -9.38
C SER A 78 -9.32 9.30 -10.35
N LYS A 79 -8.93 9.81 -11.52
CA LYS A 79 -8.21 9.04 -12.54
C LYS A 79 -6.71 8.96 -12.27
N GLU A 80 -6.19 9.85 -11.41
CA GLU A 80 -4.76 10.05 -11.20
C GLU A 80 -4.22 9.21 -10.05
N PHE A 81 -5.10 8.83 -9.10
CA PHE A 81 -4.76 8.01 -7.96
C PHE A 81 -5.96 7.17 -7.49
N GLU A 82 -5.65 6.03 -6.86
CA GLU A 82 -6.61 5.19 -6.15
C GLU A 82 -6.29 5.15 -4.66
N ILE A 83 -7.30 5.01 -3.80
CA ILE A 83 -7.10 4.83 -2.36
C ILE A 83 -7.13 3.34 -2.02
N ARG A 84 -6.23 2.90 -1.15
CA ARG A 84 -6.15 1.53 -0.64
C ARG A 84 -5.93 1.53 0.86
N LYS A 85 -6.44 0.50 1.56
CA LYS A 85 -6.20 0.32 3.00
C LYS A 85 -4.92 -0.45 3.32
N GLN A 86 -4.35 -1.15 2.34
CA GLN A 86 -3.15 -1.97 2.51
C GLN A 86 -2.08 -1.56 1.50
N GLN A 87 -0.85 -1.37 2.01
CA GLN A 87 0.32 -1.11 1.17
C GLN A 87 0.72 -2.35 0.36
N LYS A 88 1.10 -2.12 -0.90
CA LYS A 88 1.83 -3.10 -1.71
C LYS A 88 3.31 -3.01 -1.32
N ARG A 89 3.99 -4.15 -1.23
CA ARG A 89 5.43 -4.16 -0.97
C ARG A 89 6.19 -3.80 -2.24
N PHE A 90 7.36 -3.17 -2.13
CA PHE A 90 8.18 -2.74 -3.28
C PHE A 90 8.32 -3.74 -4.42
N GLN A 91 8.49 -5.03 -4.09
CA GLN A 91 8.50 -6.09 -5.10
C GLN A 91 7.21 -6.02 -5.94
N GLU A 92 6.01 -6.04 -5.32
CA GLU A 92 4.70 -5.92 -5.99
C GLU A 92 4.44 -4.57 -6.68
N VAL A 93 5.12 -3.50 -6.26
CA VAL A 93 4.94 -2.16 -6.83
C VAL A 93 5.58 -2.05 -8.23
N LEU A 94 6.66 -2.80 -8.47
CA LEU A 94 7.44 -2.73 -9.71
C LEU A 94 7.06 -3.77 -10.78
N VAL A 95 6.20 -4.76 -10.47
CA VAL A 95 5.79 -5.80 -11.43
C VAL A 95 4.31 -6.15 -11.24
N GLU A 96 3.56 -6.24 -12.34
CA GLU A 96 2.10 -6.48 -12.34
C GLU A 96 1.69 -7.79 -11.63
N THR A 97 2.47 -8.88 -11.74
CA THR A 97 2.22 -10.12 -10.99
C THR A 97 3.50 -10.89 -10.66
N PHE A 98 3.75 -11.17 -9.37
CA PHE A 98 4.81 -12.10 -8.94
C PHE A 98 4.28 -13.53 -8.93
N ARG A 99 4.61 -14.28 -9.98
CA ARG A 99 4.23 -15.69 -10.13
C ARG A 99 4.68 -16.51 -8.92
N GLU A 100 5.91 -16.34 -8.46
CA GLU A 100 6.51 -17.07 -7.33
C GLU A 100 5.79 -16.75 -6.02
N ARG A 101 5.47 -15.47 -5.76
CA ARG A 101 4.72 -15.06 -4.56
C ARG A 101 3.29 -15.59 -4.57
N LYS A 102 2.63 -15.58 -5.73
CA LYS A 102 1.29 -16.18 -5.90
C LYS A 102 1.34 -17.68 -5.62
N LEU A 103 2.32 -18.38 -6.16
CA LEU A 103 2.53 -19.81 -5.92
C LEU A 103 2.84 -20.11 -4.45
N LEU A 104 3.66 -19.28 -3.80
CA LEU A 104 3.97 -19.42 -2.37
C LEU A 104 2.73 -19.25 -1.50
N ARG A 105 1.89 -18.22 -1.75
CA ARG A 105 0.61 -18.04 -1.05
C ARG A 105 -0.29 -19.26 -1.20
N LEU A 106 -0.45 -19.77 -2.42
CA LEU A 106 -1.24 -20.98 -2.69
C LEU A 106 -0.70 -22.22 -1.94
N SER A 107 0.63 -22.34 -1.81
CA SER A 107 1.26 -23.44 -1.07
C SER A 107 1.02 -23.30 0.44
N LEU A 108 1.14 -22.09 0.98
CA LEU A 108 0.85 -21.79 2.38
C LEU A 108 -0.62 -22.08 2.75
N ASP A 109 -1.57 -21.70 1.90
CA ASP A 109 -2.99 -21.96 2.14
C ASP A 109 -3.29 -23.46 2.24
N LYS A 110 -2.67 -24.28 1.38
CA LYS A 110 -2.77 -25.75 1.44
C LYS A 110 -2.22 -26.31 2.75
N VAL A 111 -1.06 -25.81 3.20
CA VAL A 111 -0.46 -26.24 4.48
C VAL A 111 -1.36 -25.84 5.66
N ASN A 112 -1.89 -24.61 5.66
CA ASN A 112 -2.80 -24.13 6.69
C ASN A 112 -4.08 -24.95 6.77
N GLN A 113 -4.63 -25.34 5.62
CA GLN A 113 -5.84 -26.17 5.58
C GLN A 113 -5.58 -27.57 6.14
N ARG A 114 -4.45 -28.21 5.77
CA ARG A 114 -4.03 -29.48 6.36
C ARG A 114 -3.86 -29.38 7.88
N ALA A 115 -3.21 -28.33 8.36
CA ALA A 115 -3.01 -28.10 9.80
C ALA A 115 -4.35 -27.95 10.54
N LYS A 116 -5.31 -27.21 9.98
CA LYS A 116 -6.68 -27.10 10.53
C LYS A 116 -7.36 -28.47 10.62
N THR A 117 -7.30 -29.27 9.57
CA THR A 117 -7.89 -30.61 9.57
C THR A 117 -7.27 -31.50 10.65
N VAL A 118 -5.94 -31.48 10.80
CA VAL A 118 -5.25 -32.24 11.86
C VAL A 118 -5.68 -31.80 13.25
N LEU A 119 -5.83 -30.48 13.48
CA LEU A 119 -6.32 -29.95 14.75
C LEU A 119 -7.74 -30.42 15.08
N GLU A 120 -8.65 -30.39 14.11
CA GLU A 120 -10.03 -30.87 14.31
C GLU A 120 -10.10 -32.37 14.57
N ILE A 121 -9.29 -33.17 13.86
CA ILE A 121 -9.17 -34.61 14.14
C ILE A 121 -8.68 -34.84 15.56
N ARG A 122 -7.63 -34.13 16.00
CA ARG A 122 -7.10 -34.23 17.37
C ARG A 122 -8.16 -33.88 18.41
N LYS A 123 -8.94 -32.83 18.20
CA LYS A 123 -10.06 -32.45 19.08
C LYS A 123 -11.12 -33.56 19.14
N CYS A 124 -11.46 -34.16 18.01
CA CYS A 124 -12.45 -35.25 17.94
C CYS A 124 -11.98 -36.49 18.69
N ILE A 125 -10.74 -36.93 18.46
CA ILE A 125 -10.13 -38.07 19.18
C ILE A 125 -10.10 -37.80 20.68
N HIS A 126 -9.72 -36.60 21.10
CA HIS A 126 -9.72 -36.23 22.51
C HIS A 126 -11.11 -36.33 23.13
N LYS A 127 -12.15 -35.83 22.46
CA LYS A 127 -13.55 -35.96 22.90
C LYS A 127 -14.01 -37.42 22.99
N MET A 128 -13.56 -38.28 22.06
CA MET A 128 -13.90 -39.72 22.08
C MET A 128 -13.23 -40.47 23.23
N ARG A 129 -12.04 -40.05 23.68
CA ARG A 129 -11.33 -40.66 24.81
C ARG A 129 -11.86 -40.26 26.18
N LEU A 130 -12.63 -39.16 26.24
CA LEU A 130 -13.24 -38.63 27.47
C LEU A 130 -14.69 -39.12 27.68
N LYS A 131 -15.22 -39.90 26.73
CA LYS A 131 -16.49 -40.63 26.87
C LYS A 131 -16.19 -42.09 27.20
#